data_AF-A0A927RS74-F1
#
_entry.id   AF-A0A927RS74-F1
#
_cell.length_a   1.000
_cell.length_b   1.000
_cell.length_c   1.000
_cell.angle_alpha   90.00
_cell.angle_beta   90.00
_cell.angle_gamma   90.00
#
_symmetry.space_group_name_H-M   'P 1'
#
loop_
_entity.id
_entity.type
_entity.pdbx_description
1 polymer ?
#
loop_
_entity_poly.entity_id
_entity_poly.type
_entity_poly.pdbx_seq_one_letter_code
_entity_poly.pdbx_strand_id
1 'polypeptide(L)'
;MIDYKKIKGQLDDVLNDDKDEKEENQEGSAMVKESKPLASAPTKTVVYDELPSVTVTYPDKPNIELPSYEKIEYTPKTDEEIEKIATEDLEGYKTKALESFDKNLEATKQQKEQEKVLENTKKTQNEAKVDKTYEEAEKEIGNNMLKQGMTNSSTATLLKEKNDSDKADALKKVAQNYSNAIAQIDNEIAKAEAKRQQAINNFNVTYALKYAERVDKLKKERENAVEDALKYNNELERLEFKDKVEKEKTESKLYSEALDQFQTEQVIENKAQYEVANSYNYRIYTILRKQLAGMSKEDAYNAVRNDPTYAENLTTSYYLQLVDEFGRDLWVPNDREYGVNLDEK
;
A
#
# COMPACT_ATOMS: atom_id res chain seq x y z
N MET A 1 -15.53 -22.50 -13.30
CA MET A 1 -14.48 -23.38 -12.76
C MET A 1 -13.29 -23.33 -13.72
N ILE A 2 -12.22 -22.67 -13.30
CA ILE A 2 -10.91 -22.65 -13.97
C ILE A 2 -9.94 -23.36 -13.02
N ASP A 3 -9.19 -24.31 -13.55
CA ASP A 3 -8.47 -25.35 -12.81
C ASP A 3 -7.12 -24.83 -12.26
N TYR A 4 -7.10 -24.47 -10.98
CA TYR A 4 -5.98 -23.84 -10.25
C TYR A 4 -4.77 -24.77 -9.99
N LYS A 5 -4.83 -26.06 -10.36
CA LYS A 5 -3.75 -27.04 -10.09
C LYS A 5 -2.58 -26.98 -11.07
N LYS A 6 -2.67 -26.22 -12.17
CA LYS A 6 -1.64 -26.19 -13.22
C LYS A 6 -0.61 -25.07 -13.09
N ILE A 7 -0.79 -24.13 -12.16
CA ILE A 7 0.15 -23.01 -11.92
C ILE A 7 1.11 -23.30 -10.75
N LYS A 8 0.87 -24.38 -9.99
CA LYS A 8 1.65 -24.77 -8.81
C LYS A 8 2.90 -25.62 -9.13
N GLY A 9 3.30 -25.72 -10.40
CA GLY A 9 4.43 -26.54 -10.86
C GLY A 9 5.52 -25.76 -11.61
N GLN A 10 5.50 -24.43 -11.56
CA GLN A 10 6.49 -23.58 -12.25
C GLN A 10 7.15 -22.56 -11.31
N LEU A 11 7.02 -22.73 -9.99
CA LEU A 11 7.58 -21.81 -8.99
C LEU A 11 8.56 -22.50 -7.99
N ASP A 12 8.94 -23.74 -8.25
CA ASP A 12 9.88 -24.50 -7.41
C ASP A 12 11.31 -24.62 -8.00
N ASP A 13 11.57 -24.00 -9.15
CA ASP A 13 12.87 -24.10 -9.87
C ASP A 13 13.72 -22.81 -9.87
N VAL A 14 13.38 -21.79 -9.06
CA VAL A 14 14.12 -20.50 -9.02
C VAL A 14 14.63 -20.15 -7.60
N LEU A 15 14.54 -21.07 -6.65
CA LEU A 15 14.93 -20.84 -5.24
C LEU A 15 16.09 -21.73 -4.75
N ASN A 16 16.92 -22.24 -5.66
CA ASN A 16 18.18 -22.92 -5.33
C ASN A 16 19.34 -22.27 -6.08
N ASP A 17 19.81 -21.13 -5.60
CA ASP A 17 21.22 -20.76 -5.67
C ASP A 17 21.40 -19.55 -4.75
N ASP A 18 21.67 -19.81 -3.48
CA ASP A 18 22.49 -18.95 -2.63
C ASP A 18 22.60 -19.60 -1.24
N LYS A 19 23.79 -20.14 -0.98
CA LYS A 19 24.52 -20.14 0.31
C LYS A 19 25.66 -21.17 0.23
N ASP A 20 26.90 -20.69 0.30
CA ASP A 20 27.65 -20.82 1.55
C ASP A 20 28.96 -20.02 1.50
N GLU A 21 29.22 -19.43 2.66
CA GLU A 21 30.27 -18.50 3.04
C GLU A 21 31.38 -19.29 3.80
N LYS A 22 32.59 -18.70 3.91
CA LYS A 22 33.66 -18.96 4.93
C LYS A 22 34.57 -20.19 4.72
N GLU A 23 35.81 -20.26 5.20
CA GLU A 23 36.81 -19.39 5.86
C GLU A 23 38.14 -20.18 5.91
N GLU A 24 39.25 -19.44 6.04
CA GLU A 24 40.45 -19.74 6.86
C GLU A 24 41.63 -20.65 6.46
N ASN A 25 42.78 -20.14 6.94
CA ASN A 25 44.05 -20.76 7.38
C ASN A 25 45.11 -21.12 6.33
N GLN A 26 46.42 -21.02 6.60
CA GLN A 26 47.31 -20.27 7.49
C GLN A 26 48.71 -20.80 7.13
N GLU A 27 49.70 -19.91 7.15
CA GLU A 27 51.12 -20.12 7.51
C GLU A 27 51.82 -21.48 7.30
N GLY A 28 52.96 -21.41 6.60
CA GLY A 28 54.01 -22.42 6.65
C GLY A 28 55.39 -21.79 6.43
N SER A 29 56.04 -21.40 7.51
CA SER A 29 57.45 -20.99 7.55
C SER A 29 58.41 -22.20 7.56
N ALA A 30 59.61 -21.98 7.01
CA ALA A 30 60.93 -22.34 7.56
C ALA A 30 61.89 -23.21 6.71
N MET A 31 63.16 -22.75 6.75
CA MET A 31 64.47 -23.44 6.65
C MET A 31 65.35 -22.99 5.47
N VAL A 32 66.31 -22.06 5.64
CA VAL A 32 67.62 -22.10 6.36
C VAL A 32 68.70 -22.95 5.66
N LYS A 33 69.83 -22.29 5.30
CA LYS A 33 71.25 -22.71 5.45
C LYS A 33 72.17 -21.61 4.89
N GLU A 34 72.78 -20.77 5.72
CA GLU A 34 74.13 -20.88 6.35
C GLU A 34 75.34 -20.84 5.39
N SER A 35 76.13 -19.77 5.50
CA SER A 35 77.61 -19.83 5.57
C SER A 35 78.20 -18.52 6.15
N LYS A 36 79.19 -18.66 7.02
CA LYS A 36 79.75 -17.69 7.98
C LYS A 36 81.17 -17.22 7.53
N PRO A 37 81.93 -16.39 8.28
CA PRO A 37 82.16 -14.96 8.04
C PRO A 37 83.65 -14.57 7.78
N LEU A 38 83.96 -13.29 7.51
CA LEU A 38 85.32 -12.75 7.74
C LEU A 38 85.36 -11.26 8.17
N ALA A 39 85.92 -11.08 9.37
CA ALA A 39 86.43 -9.94 10.16
C ALA A 39 86.37 -8.45 9.68
N SER A 40 85.68 -7.65 10.52
CA SER A 40 86.05 -6.39 11.24
C SER A 40 86.79 -5.21 10.58
N ALA A 41 86.19 -4.01 10.69
CA ALA A 41 86.74 -2.80 11.36
C ALA A 41 85.67 -1.67 11.42
N PRO A 42 85.75 -0.70 12.37
CA PRO A 42 84.60 0.06 12.88
C PRO A 42 84.42 1.44 12.23
N THR A 43 83.19 1.97 12.19
CA THR A 43 82.74 3.23 12.85
C THR A 43 81.52 3.89 12.20
N LYS A 44 80.73 4.53 13.07
CA LYS A 44 79.71 5.57 12.87
C LYS A 44 78.44 5.20 12.09
N THR A 45 77.45 4.79 12.87
CA THR A 45 76.02 4.99 12.62
C THR A 45 75.72 6.44 12.22
N VAL A 46 75.19 6.61 11.02
CA VAL A 46 74.24 7.69 10.71
C VAL A 46 72.96 6.99 10.27
N VAL A 47 71.91 7.22 11.03
CA VAL A 47 70.56 6.73 10.78
C VAL A 47 70.07 7.42 9.51
N TYR A 48 69.87 6.66 8.44
CA TYR A 48 69.02 7.12 7.35
C TYR A 48 67.59 6.89 7.83
N ASP A 49 66.98 7.92 8.39
CA ASP A 49 65.54 7.91 8.64
C ASP A 49 64.85 7.63 7.29
N GLU A 50 64.06 6.56 7.31
CA GLU A 50 63.21 6.11 6.23
C GLU A 50 62.35 7.29 5.74
N LEU A 51 62.33 7.52 4.42
CA LEU A 51 61.30 8.37 3.84
C LEU A 51 59.95 7.87 4.37
N PRO A 52 59.08 8.73 4.94
CA PRO A 52 57.84 8.26 5.54
C PRO A 52 57.04 7.52 4.47
N SER A 53 56.72 6.24 4.72
CA SER A 53 55.77 5.50 3.90
C SER A 53 54.41 6.16 4.10
N VAL A 54 53.98 6.96 3.14
CA VAL A 54 52.65 7.60 3.19
C VAL A 54 51.60 6.53 2.94
N THR A 55 51.01 6.00 4.01
CA THR A 55 49.74 5.26 3.91
C THR A 55 48.62 6.26 3.65
N VAL A 56 48.11 6.26 2.42
CA VAL A 56 46.99 7.11 1.99
C VAL A 56 45.68 6.50 2.48
N THR A 57 45.03 7.13 3.47
CA THR A 57 43.68 6.76 3.92
C THR A 57 42.66 7.66 3.22
N TYR A 58 41.79 7.06 2.41
CA TYR A 58 40.74 7.79 1.69
C TYR A 58 39.60 8.23 2.63
N PRO A 59 38.88 9.31 2.31
CA PRO A 59 37.69 9.72 3.07
C PRO A 59 36.61 8.62 3.03
N ASP A 60 35.83 8.53 4.10
CA ASP A 60 34.68 7.63 4.19
C ASP A 60 33.53 8.08 3.28
N LYS A 61 32.73 7.12 2.81
CA LYS A 61 31.52 7.44 2.04
C LYS A 61 30.47 8.09 2.95
N PRO A 62 29.90 9.25 2.58
CA PRO A 62 28.84 9.88 3.34
C PRO A 62 27.57 9.01 3.33
N ASN A 63 26.84 8.98 4.44
CA ASN A 63 25.57 8.26 4.59
C ASN A 63 24.45 9.22 5.03
N ILE A 64 23.41 9.35 4.21
CA ILE A 64 22.25 10.20 4.46
C ILE A 64 21.06 9.34 4.90
N GLU A 65 20.39 9.68 5.99
CA GLU A 65 19.18 8.97 6.42
C GLU A 65 17.99 9.32 5.51
N LEU A 66 17.20 8.30 5.14
CA LEU A 66 15.98 8.47 4.35
C LEU A 66 14.75 8.66 5.25
N PRO A 67 13.75 9.45 4.83
CA PRO A 67 12.46 9.49 5.50
C PRO A 67 11.77 8.11 5.45
N SER A 68 11.06 7.76 6.54
CA SER A 68 10.24 6.55 6.61
C SER A 68 8.83 6.85 6.12
N TYR A 69 8.30 5.96 5.28
CA TYR A 69 6.99 6.06 4.68
C TYR A 69 6.10 4.90 5.17
N GLU A 70 4.84 5.20 5.54
CA GLU A 70 3.88 4.21 6.05
C GLU A 70 2.82 3.89 4.99
N LYS A 71 2.71 2.62 4.63
CA LYS A 71 1.73 2.13 3.65
C LYS A 71 0.35 1.96 4.29
N ILE A 72 -0.71 2.13 3.50
CA ILE A 72 -2.07 1.81 3.94
C ILE A 72 -2.31 0.31 3.75
N GLU A 73 -2.63 -0.38 4.85
CA GLU A 73 -3.17 -1.74 4.83
C GLU A 73 -4.70 -1.68 4.83
N TYR A 74 -5.31 -1.98 3.69
CA TYR A 74 -6.77 -1.98 3.53
C TYR A 74 -7.28 -3.41 3.36
N THR A 75 -8.16 -3.85 4.27
CA THR A 75 -8.89 -5.12 4.18
C THR A 75 -10.24 -4.89 3.51
N PRO A 76 -10.46 -5.38 2.27
CA PRO A 76 -11.72 -5.19 1.56
C PRO A 76 -12.85 -5.98 2.23
N LYS A 77 -14.05 -5.41 2.23
CA LYS A 77 -15.25 -6.10 2.73
C LYS A 77 -15.52 -7.37 1.92
N THR A 78 -15.90 -8.45 2.59
CA THR A 78 -16.29 -9.69 1.89
C THR A 78 -17.67 -9.56 1.26
N ASP A 79 -18.01 -10.45 0.34
CA ASP A 79 -19.34 -10.45 -0.28
C ASP A 79 -20.44 -10.73 0.76
N GLU A 80 -20.18 -11.60 1.75
CA GLU A 80 -21.11 -11.89 2.84
C GLU A 80 -21.36 -10.66 3.74
N GLU A 81 -20.32 -9.88 4.03
CA GLU A 81 -20.46 -8.63 4.79
C GLU A 81 -21.27 -7.58 4.01
N ILE A 82 -21.07 -7.50 2.70
CA ILE A 82 -21.85 -6.62 1.82
C ILE A 82 -23.33 -7.03 1.81
N GLU A 83 -23.61 -8.33 1.67
CA GLU A 83 -24.97 -8.86 1.69
C GLU A 83 -25.66 -8.60 3.03
N LYS A 84 -24.92 -8.73 4.14
CA LYS A 84 -25.42 -8.43 5.48
C LYS A 84 -25.79 -6.95 5.62
N ILE A 85 -24.89 -6.04 5.24
CA ILE A 85 -25.15 -4.59 5.28
C ILE A 85 -26.36 -4.22 4.42
N ALA A 86 -26.44 -4.76 3.20
CA ALA A 86 -27.58 -4.50 2.31
C ALA A 86 -28.91 -5.00 2.90
N THR A 87 -28.89 -6.14 3.59
CA THR A 87 -30.07 -6.69 4.27
C THR A 87 -30.50 -5.81 5.43
N GLU A 88 -29.55 -5.43 6.29
CA GLU A 88 -29.79 -4.58 7.47
C GLU A 88 -30.33 -3.19 7.07
N ASP A 89 -29.75 -2.57 6.04
CA ASP A 89 -30.18 -1.27 5.51
C ASP A 89 -31.64 -1.28 5.01
N LEU A 90 -32.09 -2.42 4.45
CA LEU A 90 -33.41 -2.55 3.84
C LEU A 90 -34.45 -3.20 4.76
N GLU A 91 -34.07 -3.67 5.95
CA GLU A 91 -34.99 -4.36 6.87
C GLU A 91 -36.13 -3.42 7.29
N GLY A 92 -35.82 -2.16 7.63
CA GLY A 92 -36.84 -1.18 7.98
C GLY A 92 -37.83 -0.88 6.83
N TYR A 93 -37.36 -0.93 5.58
CA TYR A 93 -38.21 -0.78 4.40
C TYR A 93 -39.16 -1.98 4.22
N LYS A 94 -38.63 -3.19 4.42
CA LYS A 94 -39.40 -4.45 4.36
C LYS A 94 -40.47 -4.52 5.43
N THR A 95 -40.10 -4.31 6.69
CA THR A 95 -41.03 -4.38 7.82
C THR A 95 -42.18 -3.39 7.67
N LYS A 96 -41.89 -2.12 7.36
CA LYS A 96 -42.92 -1.09 7.14
C LYS A 96 -43.88 -1.44 6.01
N ALA A 97 -43.38 -2.00 4.90
CA ALA A 97 -44.22 -2.40 3.78
C ALA A 97 -45.17 -3.53 4.16
N LEU A 98 -44.65 -4.61 4.77
CA LEU A 98 -45.45 -5.76 5.19
C LEU A 98 -46.51 -5.37 6.24
N GLU A 99 -46.13 -4.59 7.25
CA GLU A 99 -47.06 -4.06 8.24
C GLU A 99 -48.17 -3.22 7.60
N SER A 100 -47.85 -2.41 6.59
CA SER A 100 -48.85 -1.61 5.89
C SER A 100 -49.86 -2.47 5.13
N PHE A 101 -49.42 -3.57 4.52
CA PHE A 101 -50.29 -4.50 3.80
C PHE A 101 -51.21 -5.25 4.77
N ASP A 102 -50.68 -5.66 5.92
CA ASP A 102 -51.45 -6.34 6.96
C ASP A 102 -52.48 -5.40 7.59
N LYS A 103 -52.08 -4.17 7.93
CA LYS A 103 -52.99 -3.17 8.47
C LYS A 103 -54.14 -2.83 7.52
N ASN A 104 -53.86 -2.74 6.22
CA ASN A 104 -54.89 -2.47 5.21
C ASN A 104 -55.87 -3.65 5.06
N LEU A 105 -55.37 -4.90 5.07
CA LEU A 105 -56.24 -6.07 5.05
C LEU A 105 -57.11 -6.11 6.30
N GLU A 106 -56.52 -5.91 7.47
CA GLU A 106 -57.22 -6.00 8.75
C GLU A 106 -58.30 -4.91 8.88
N ALA A 107 -57.99 -3.68 8.47
CA ALA A 107 -59.00 -2.61 8.42
C ALA A 107 -60.18 -2.96 7.51
N THR A 108 -59.90 -3.56 6.34
CA THR A 108 -60.94 -4.00 5.40
C THR A 108 -61.78 -5.12 6.00
N LYS A 109 -61.15 -6.12 6.63
CA LYS A 109 -61.83 -7.23 7.30
C LYS A 109 -62.74 -6.72 8.41
N GLN A 110 -62.25 -5.85 9.28
CA GLN A 110 -63.03 -5.28 10.38
C GLN A 110 -64.25 -4.52 9.87
N GLN A 111 -64.07 -3.67 8.85
CA GLN A 111 -65.20 -2.95 8.25
C GLN A 111 -66.24 -3.92 7.66
N LYS A 112 -65.79 -4.91 6.89
CA LYS A 112 -66.68 -5.86 6.21
C LYS A 112 -67.40 -6.80 7.19
N GLU A 113 -66.74 -7.22 8.26
CA GLU A 113 -67.37 -8.03 9.31
C GLU A 113 -68.43 -7.22 10.07
N GLN A 114 -68.20 -5.92 10.31
CA GLN A 114 -69.24 -5.04 10.87
C GLN A 114 -70.44 -4.90 9.93
N GLU A 115 -70.21 -4.74 8.62
CA GLU A 115 -71.27 -4.73 7.60
C GLU A 115 -72.05 -6.05 7.62
N LYS A 116 -71.38 -7.20 7.77
CA LYS A 116 -72.01 -8.53 7.86
C LYS A 116 -72.89 -8.68 9.11
N VAL A 117 -72.44 -8.19 10.27
CA VAL A 117 -73.25 -8.15 11.50
C VAL A 117 -74.49 -7.28 11.31
N LEU A 118 -74.35 -6.13 10.66
CA LEU A 118 -75.46 -5.23 10.36
C LEU A 118 -76.48 -5.89 9.41
N GLU A 119 -76.02 -6.56 8.36
CA GLU A 119 -76.90 -7.28 7.42
C GLU A 119 -77.66 -8.42 8.11
N ASN A 120 -77.01 -9.19 8.99
CA ASN A 120 -77.70 -10.19 9.80
C ASN A 120 -78.74 -9.57 10.73
N THR A 121 -78.46 -8.42 11.33
CA THR A 121 -79.41 -7.71 12.18
C THR A 121 -80.64 -7.26 11.38
N LYS A 122 -80.43 -6.71 10.18
CA LYS A 122 -81.52 -6.31 9.27
C LYS A 122 -82.35 -7.51 8.81
N LYS A 123 -81.71 -8.66 8.55
CA LYS A 123 -82.40 -9.92 8.23
C LYS A 123 -83.38 -10.30 9.33
N THR A 124 -82.91 -10.43 10.58
CA THR A 124 -83.76 -10.80 11.72
C THR A 124 -84.90 -9.81 11.93
N GLN A 125 -84.64 -8.50 11.78
CA GLN A 125 -85.69 -7.48 11.89
C GLN A 125 -86.76 -7.61 10.80
N ASN A 126 -86.37 -7.96 9.57
CA ASN A 126 -87.32 -8.11 8.47
C ASN A 126 -88.07 -9.45 8.54
N GLU A 127 -87.44 -10.53 9.01
CA GLU A 127 -88.14 -11.79 9.34
C GLU A 127 -89.22 -11.54 10.39
N ALA A 128 -88.89 -10.83 11.49
CA ALA A 128 -89.87 -10.48 12.52
C ALA A 128 -91.01 -9.58 12.03
N LYS A 129 -90.75 -8.67 11.06
CA LYS A 129 -91.80 -7.87 10.42
C LYS A 129 -92.74 -8.74 9.59
N VAL A 130 -92.19 -9.65 8.79
CA VAL A 130 -92.98 -10.62 8.02
C VAL A 130 -93.84 -11.45 8.97
N ASP A 131 -93.25 -12.01 10.03
CA ASP A 131 -93.99 -12.76 11.04
C ASP A 131 -95.18 -11.98 11.59
N LYS A 132 -94.94 -10.75 12.04
CA LYS A 132 -95.98 -9.89 12.60
C LYS A 132 -97.09 -9.59 11.59
N THR A 133 -96.75 -9.26 10.34
CA THR A 133 -97.73 -8.96 9.29
C THR A 133 -98.65 -10.15 9.01
N TYR A 134 -98.09 -11.35 8.93
CA TYR A 134 -98.89 -12.55 8.64
C TYR A 134 -99.66 -13.08 9.87
N GLU A 135 -99.18 -12.84 11.10
CA GLU A 135 -99.96 -13.08 12.33
C GLU A 135 -101.18 -12.15 12.43
N GLU A 136 -101.03 -10.88 12.04
CA GLU A 136 -102.13 -9.92 11.97
C GLU A 136 -103.15 -10.34 10.90
N ALA A 137 -102.68 -10.73 9.71
CA ALA A 137 -103.54 -11.27 8.65
C ALA A 137 -104.30 -12.54 9.08
N GLU A 138 -103.65 -13.46 9.81
CA GLU A 138 -104.28 -14.67 10.32
C GLU A 138 -105.42 -14.34 11.31
N LYS A 139 -105.20 -13.37 12.22
CA LYS A 139 -106.25 -12.90 13.14
C LYS A 139 -107.43 -12.29 12.40
N GLU A 140 -107.18 -11.51 11.36
CA GLU A 140 -108.24 -10.92 10.53
C GLU A 140 -109.03 -11.98 9.76
N ILE A 141 -108.36 -12.96 9.15
CA ILE A 141 -109.00 -14.11 8.49
C ILE A 141 -109.88 -14.85 9.49
N GLY A 142 -109.37 -15.16 10.69
CA GLY A 142 -110.13 -15.82 11.75
C GLY A 142 -111.37 -15.05 12.18
N ASN A 143 -111.23 -13.74 12.40
CA ASN A 143 -112.35 -12.87 12.79
C ASN A 143 -113.43 -12.78 11.71
N ASN A 144 -113.03 -12.70 10.43
CA ASN A 144 -113.98 -12.66 9.31
C ASN A 144 -114.70 -13.99 9.12
N MET A 145 -114.00 -15.12 9.21
CA MET A 145 -114.61 -16.45 9.14
C MET A 145 -115.59 -16.69 10.29
N LEU A 146 -115.26 -16.23 11.50
CA LEU A 146 -116.16 -16.31 12.65
C LEU A 146 -117.44 -15.48 12.43
N LYS A 147 -117.31 -14.23 11.97
CA LYS A 147 -118.46 -13.36 11.64
C LYS A 147 -119.39 -13.97 10.58
N GLN A 148 -118.84 -14.76 9.66
CA GLN A 148 -119.60 -15.42 8.59
C GLN A 148 -120.09 -16.82 8.96
N GLY A 149 -119.75 -17.35 10.15
CA GLY A 149 -120.09 -18.73 10.54
C GLY A 149 -119.36 -19.81 9.74
N MET A 150 -118.24 -19.47 9.08
CA MET A 150 -117.51 -20.31 8.13
C MET A 150 -116.26 -20.97 8.74
N THR A 151 -116.05 -20.90 10.06
CA THR A 151 -114.81 -21.29 10.74
C THR A 151 -114.35 -22.73 10.44
N ASN A 152 -115.29 -23.66 10.21
CA ASN A 152 -115.00 -25.07 9.93
C ASN A 152 -115.20 -25.44 8.44
N SER A 153 -115.31 -24.44 7.55
CA SER A 153 -115.48 -24.67 6.11
C SER A 153 -114.14 -24.98 5.43
N SER A 154 -114.19 -25.74 4.33
CA SER A 154 -113.03 -25.96 3.46
C SER A 154 -112.43 -24.65 2.95
N THR A 155 -113.25 -23.62 2.74
CA THR A 155 -112.80 -22.27 2.37
C THR A 155 -111.94 -21.62 3.45
N ALA A 156 -112.31 -21.77 4.73
CA ALA A 156 -111.51 -21.24 5.83
C ALA A 156 -110.14 -21.93 5.93
N THR A 157 -110.09 -23.25 5.71
CA THR A 157 -108.82 -24.00 5.65
C THR A 157 -107.94 -23.51 4.49
N LEU A 158 -108.49 -23.40 3.29
CA LEU A 158 -107.75 -22.93 2.10
C LEU A 158 -107.18 -21.51 2.28
N LEU A 159 -107.92 -20.60 2.92
CA LEU A 159 -107.45 -19.25 3.19
C LEU A 159 -106.27 -19.22 4.18
N LYS A 160 -106.31 -20.06 5.22
CA LYS A 160 -105.21 -20.20 6.18
C LYS A 160 -103.98 -20.82 5.54
N GLU A 161 -104.14 -21.93 4.81
CA GLU A 161 -103.05 -22.58 4.07
C GLU A 161 -102.38 -21.61 3.09
N LYS A 162 -103.17 -20.79 2.40
CA LYS A 162 -102.64 -19.75 1.51
C LYS A 162 -101.84 -18.70 2.27
N ASN A 163 -102.34 -18.21 3.40
CA ASN A 163 -101.63 -17.23 4.24
C ASN A 163 -100.28 -17.80 4.73
N ASP A 164 -100.26 -19.06 5.15
CA ASP A 164 -99.04 -19.74 5.60
C ASP A 164 -98.04 -19.95 4.46
N SER A 165 -98.53 -20.33 3.27
CA SER A 165 -97.70 -20.45 2.06
C SER A 165 -97.10 -19.10 1.66
N ASP A 166 -97.90 -18.04 1.62
CA ASP A 166 -97.45 -16.69 1.26
C ASP A 166 -96.41 -16.18 2.29
N LYS A 167 -96.61 -16.48 3.58
CA LYS A 167 -95.65 -16.19 4.66
C LYS A 167 -94.32 -16.91 4.42
N ALA A 168 -94.36 -18.21 4.13
CA ALA A 168 -93.17 -19.01 3.87
C ALA A 168 -92.37 -18.46 2.66
N ASP A 169 -93.07 -18.06 1.59
CA ASP A 169 -92.45 -17.45 0.42
C ASP A 169 -91.83 -16.08 0.72
N ALA A 170 -92.49 -15.25 1.55
CA ALA A 170 -91.95 -13.97 1.99
C ALA A 170 -90.68 -14.14 2.83
N LEU A 171 -90.68 -15.04 3.82
CA LEU A 171 -89.51 -15.36 4.63
C LEU A 171 -88.37 -15.92 3.78
N LYS A 172 -88.66 -16.79 2.82
CA LYS A 172 -87.66 -17.32 1.87
C LYS A 172 -87.00 -16.20 1.07
N LYS A 173 -87.76 -15.22 0.57
CA LYS A 173 -87.22 -14.06 -0.15
C LYS A 173 -86.31 -13.21 0.75
N VAL A 174 -86.70 -12.96 2.00
CA VAL A 174 -85.85 -12.25 2.97
C VAL A 174 -84.55 -13.02 3.18
N ALA A 175 -84.62 -14.32 3.47
CA ALA A 175 -83.44 -15.15 3.67
C ALA A 175 -82.50 -15.15 2.46
N GLN A 176 -83.03 -15.28 1.24
CA GLN A 176 -82.25 -15.26 0.00
C GLN A 176 -81.54 -13.91 -0.23
N ASN A 177 -82.25 -12.79 -0.04
CA ASN A 177 -81.68 -11.46 -0.25
C ASN A 177 -80.49 -11.21 0.67
N TYR A 178 -80.62 -11.50 1.96
CA TYR A 178 -79.55 -11.29 2.94
C TYR A 178 -78.44 -12.34 2.82
N SER A 179 -78.75 -13.58 2.45
CA SER A 179 -77.73 -14.59 2.14
C SER A 179 -76.85 -14.15 0.97
N ASN A 180 -77.44 -13.56 -0.07
CA ASN A 180 -76.69 -13.02 -1.21
C ASN A 180 -75.82 -11.82 -0.81
N ALA A 181 -76.35 -10.91 0.00
CA ALA A 181 -75.59 -9.75 0.50
C ALA A 181 -74.38 -10.20 1.35
N ILE A 182 -74.58 -11.16 2.27
CA ILE A 182 -73.50 -11.72 3.07
C ILE A 182 -72.45 -12.43 2.21
N ALA A 183 -72.88 -13.22 1.21
CA ALA A 183 -71.97 -13.86 0.28
C ALA A 183 -71.16 -12.84 -0.55
N GLN A 184 -71.74 -11.68 -0.88
CA GLN A 184 -70.98 -10.60 -1.53
C GLN A 184 -69.92 -10.01 -0.60
N ILE A 185 -70.25 -9.79 0.67
CA ILE A 185 -69.28 -9.32 1.68
C ILE A 185 -68.12 -10.31 1.83
N ASP A 186 -68.42 -11.61 1.93
CA ASP A 186 -67.40 -12.66 2.01
C ASP A 186 -66.49 -12.67 0.77
N ASN A 187 -67.06 -12.47 -0.42
CA ASN A 187 -66.30 -12.32 -1.66
C ASN A 187 -65.41 -11.07 -1.67
N GLU A 188 -65.85 -9.96 -1.08
CA GLU A 188 -65.03 -8.76 -0.96
C GLU A 188 -63.85 -8.94 0.00
N ILE A 189 -64.05 -9.68 1.10
CA ILE A 189 -62.96 -10.09 2.00
C ILE A 189 -61.95 -10.96 1.25
N ALA A 190 -62.41 -11.98 0.51
CA ALA A 190 -61.53 -12.84 -0.29
C ALA A 190 -60.76 -12.05 -1.36
N LYS A 191 -61.40 -11.06 -2.00
CA LYS A 191 -60.72 -10.14 -2.94
C LYS A 191 -59.67 -9.28 -2.25
N ALA A 192 -59.90 -8.83 -1.01
CA ALA A 192 -58.93 -8.07 -0.24
C ALA A 192 -57.70 -8.93 0.11
N GLU A 193 -57.89 -10.20 0.46
CA GLU A 193 -56.81 -11.16 0.68
C GLU A 193 -55.98 -11.40 -0.59
N ALA A 194 -56.64 -11.57 -1.74
CA ALA A 194 -55.96 -11.69 -3.02
C ALA A 194 -55.14 -10.44 -3.37
N LYS A 195 -55.69 -9.24 -3.12
CA LYS A 195 -54.98 -7.96 -3.31
C LYS A 195 -53.75 -7.84 -2.39
N ARG A 196 -53.85 -8.27 -1.13
CA ARG A 196 -52.71 -8.34 -0.22
C ARG A 196 -51.62 -9.23 -0.79
N GLN A 197 -51.97 -10.42 -1.28
CA GLN A 197 -50.99 -11.34 -1.86
C GLN A 197 -50.32 -10.75 -3.11
N GLN A 198 -51.08 -10.07 -3.96
CA GLN A 198 -50.54 -9.35 -5.11
C GLN A 198 -49.57 -8.23 -4.68
N ALA A 199 -49.92 -7.47 -3.64
CA ALA A 199 -49.06 -6.42 -3.10
C ALA A 199 -47.74 -7.00 -2.56
N ILE A 200 -47.78 -8.13 -1.85
CA ILE A 200 -46.59 -8.85 -1.37
C ILE A 200 -45.72 -9.30 -2.55
N ASN A 201 -46.32 -9.88 -3.59
CA ASN A 201 -45.57 -10.35 -4.75
C ASN A 201 -44.87 -9.18 -5.48
N ASN A 202 -45.58 -8.07 -5.69
CA ASN A 202 -45.01 -6.86 -6.29
C ASN A 202 -43.91 -6.25 -5.41
N PHE A 203 -44.12 -6.27 -4.09
CA PHE A 203 -43.13 -5.81 -3.13
C PHE A 203 -41.86 -6.66 -3.20
N ASN A 204 -41.97 -7.99 -3.26
CA ASN A 204 -40.81 -8.88 -3.33
C ASN A 204 -39.95 -8.60 -4.58
N VAL A 205 -40.56 -8.33 -5.72
CA VAL A 205 -39.83 -7.93 -6.94
C VAL A 205 -39.12 -6.59 -6.73
N THR A 206 -39.82 -5.60 -6.17
CA THR A 206 -39.24 -4.27 -5.91
C THR A 206 -38.12 -4.32 -4.88
N TYR A 207 -38.28 -5.14 -3.84
CA TYR A 207 -37.29 -5.37 -2.80
C TYR A 207 -36.04 -6.03 -3.37
N ALA A 208 -36.20 -7.06 -4.22
CA ALA A 208 -35.08 -7.73 -4.88
C ALA A 208 -34.27 -6.76 -5.76
N LEU A 209 -34.94 -5.87 -6.50
CA LEU A 209 -34.26 -4.83 -7.29
C LEU A 209 -33.49 -3.86 -6.40
N LYS A 210 -34.12 -3.32 -5.35
CA LYS A 210 -33.45 -2.41 -4.39
C LYS A 210 -32.27 -3.08 -3.68
N TYR A 211 -32.42 -4.36 -3.34
CA TYR A 211 -31.35 -5.15 -2.73
C TYR A 211 -30.17 -5.30 -3.69
N ALA A 212 -30.43 -5.69 -4.94
CA ALA A 212 -29.39 -5.82 -5.97
C ALA A 212 -28.67 -4.47 -6.20
N GLU A 213 -29.41 -3.37 -6.34
CA GLU A 213 -28.85 -2.03 -6.47
C GLU A 213 -27.96 -1.65 -5.27
N ARG A 214 -28.37 -2.01 -4.05
CA ARG A 214 -27.60 -1.72 -2.84
C ARG A 214 -26.31 -2.53 -2.78
N VAL A 215 -26.37 -3.83 -3.12
CA VAL A 215 -25.20 -4.71 -3.20
C VAL A 215 -24.22 -4.19 -4.26
N ASP A 216 -24.69 -3.84 -5.45
CA ASP A 216 -23.85 -3.30 -6.52
C ASP A 216 -23.18 -1.99 -6.11
N LYS A 217 -23.89 -1.11 -5.42
CA LYS A 217 -23.32 0.13 -4.88
C LYS A 217 -22.22 -0.17 -3.86
N LEU A 218 -22.45 -1.09 -2.92
CA LEU A 218 -21.46 -1.48 -1.91
C LEU A 218 -20.23 -2.15 -2.53
N LYS A 219 -20.41 -2.96 -3.60
CA LYS A 219 -19.30 -3.54 -4.37
C LYS A 219 -18.45 -2.47 -5.04
N LYS A 220 -19.07 -1.46 -5.66
CA LYS A 220 -18.36 -0.30 -6.23
C LYS A 220 -17.63 0.52 -5.16
N GLU A 221 -18.25 0.74 -4.01
CA GLU A 221 -17.60 1.42 -2.88
C GLU A 221 -16.36 0.66 -2.39
N ARG A 222 -16.43 -0.68 -2.32
CA ARG A 222 -15.27 -1.54 -2.02
C ARG A 222 -14.19 -1.43 -3.09
N GLU A 223 -14.56 -1.55 -4.37
CA GLU A 223 -13.60 -1.46 -5.50
C GLU A 223 -12.85 -0.12 -5.50
N ASN A 224 -13.57 0.98 -5.31
CA ASN A 224 -12.96 2.31 -5.19
C ASN A 224 -12.00 2.39 -4.01
N ALA A 225 -12.37 1.86 -2.84
CA ALA A 225 -11.50 1.87 -1.67
C ALA A 225 -10.22 1.05 -1.88
N VAL A 226 -10.30 -0.08 -2.59
CA VAL A 226 -9.12 -0.86 -3.00
C VAL A 226 -8.25 -0.06 -3.97
N GLU A 227 -8.85 0.55 -4.99
CA GLU A 227 -8.11 1.33 -5.98
C GLU A 227 -7.41 2.54 -5.34
N ASP A 228 -8.06 3.24 -4.41
CA ASP A 228 -7.49 4.37 -3.70
C ASP A 228 -6.31 3.95 -2.82
N ALA A 229 -6.43 2.83 -2.09
CA ALA A 229 -5.33 2.28 -1.30
C ALA A 229 -4.12 1.88 -2.18
N LEU A 230 -4.38 1.26 -3.34
CA LEU A 230 -3.34 0.90 -4.30
C LEU A 230 -2.66 2.14 -4.90
N LYS A 231 -3.42 3.15 -5.31
CA LYS A 231 -2.88 4.42 -5.83
C LYS A 231 -1.98 5.09 -4.80
N TYR A 232 -2.44 5.17 -3.56
CA TYR A 232 -1.65 5.73 -2.46
C TYR A 232 -0.33 4.97 -2.27
N ASN A 233 -0.38 3.65 -2.16
CA ASN A 233 0.82 2.82 -1.96
C ASN A 233 1.78 2.90 -3.15
N ASN A 234 1.28 2.93 -4.38
CA ASN A 234 2.11 3.09 -5.58
C ASN A 234 2.79 4.46 -5.65
N GLU A 235 2.11 5.53 -5.25
CA GLU A 235 2.71 6.87 -5.19
C GLU A 235 3.76 6.95 -4.09
N LEU A 236 3.52 6.30 -2.96
CA LEU A 236 4.48 6.18 -1.87
C LEU A 236 5.75 5.45 -2.32
N GLU A 237 5.62 4.34 -3.05
CA GLU A 237 6.76 3.61 -3.62
C GLU A 237 7.57 4.45 -4.62
N ARG A 238 6.90 5.31 -5.41
CA ARG A 238 7.59 6.25 -6.30
C ARG A 238 8.37 7.30 -5.54
N LEU A 239 7.81 7.83 -4.44
CA LEU A 239 8.49 8.78 -3.56
C LEU A 239 9.69 8.13 -2.88
N GLU A 240 9.52 6.94 -2.30
CA GLU A 240 10.61 6.15 -1.73
C GLU A 240 11.75 5.91 -2.72
N PHE A 241 11.43 5.53 -3.96
CA PHE A 241 12.42 5.32 -5.01
C PHE A 241 13.14 6.63 -5.38
N LYS A 242 12.39 7.73 -5.53
CA LYS A 242 12.96 9.04 -5.84
C LYS A 242 13.93 9.49 -4.77
N ASP A 243 13.58 9.34 -3.49
CA ASP A 243 14.44 9.74 -2.38
C ASP A 243 15.68 8.85 -2.28
N LYS A 244 15.57 7.55 -2.56
CA LYS A 244 16.75 6.65 -2.67
C LYS A 244 17.71 7.11 -3.77
N VAL A 245 17.19 7.44 -4.95
CA VAL A 245 18.01 7.93 -6.07
C VAL A 245 18.65 9.28 -5.75
N GLU A 246 17.91 10.21 -5.14
CA GLU A 246 18.47 11.51 -4.74
C GLU A 246 19.49 11.39 -3.61
N LYS A 247 19.29 10.45 -2.68
CA LYS A 247 20.30 10.07 -1.68
C LYS A 247 21.58 9.60 -2.36
N GLU A 248 21.51 8.60 -3.25
CA GLU A 248 22.68 8.05 -3.94
C GLU A 248 23.44 9.14 -4.73
N LYS A 249 22.73 10.02 -5.43
CA LYS A 249 23.34 11.16 -6.13
C LYS A 249 24.04 12.11 -5.17
N THR A 250 23.38 12.46 -4.07
CA THR A 250 23.92 13.41 -3.08
C THR A 250 25.14 12.82 -2.37
N GLU A 251 25.08 11.55 -1.97
CA GLU A 251 26.21 10.83 -1.38
C GLU A 251 27.38 10.73 -2.36
N SER A 252 27.12 10.38 -3.63
CA SER A 252 28.16 10.34 -4.65
C SER A 252 28.81 11.71 -4.86
N LYS A 253 28.02 12.80 -4.86
CA LYS A 253 28.52 14.16 -5.02
C LYS A 253 29.39 14.57 -3.84
N LEU A 254 28.90 14.37 -2.62
CA LEU A 254 29.64 14.66 -1.39
C LEU A 254 30.92 13.83 -1.31
N TYR A 255 30.89 12.57 -1.75
CA TYR A 255 32.07 11.72 -1.81
C TYR A 255 33.10 12.22 -2.83
N SER A 256 32.67 12.60 -4.03
CA SER A 256 33.58 13.19 -5.03
C SER A 256 34.21 14.50 -4.53
N GLU A 257 33.42 15.37 -3.89
CA GLU A 257 33.94 16.62 -3.31
C GLU A 257 34.97 16.34 -2.20
N ALA A 258 34.72 15.34 -1.34
CA ALA A 258 35.66 14.92 -0.31
C ALA A 258 36.96 14.35 -0.91
N LEU A 259 36.87 13.58 -2.00
CA LEU A 259 38.04 13.06 -2.73
C LEU A 259 38.86 14.18 -3.38
N ASP A 260 38.22 15.17 -4.01
CA ASP A 260 38.89 16.30 -4.63
C ASP A 260 39.62 17.17 -3.60
N GLN A 261 38.98 17.39 -2.44
CA GLN A 261 39.61 18.08 -1.30
C GLN A 261 40.82 17.30 -0.79
N PHE A 262 40.66 15.98 -0.57
CA PHE A 262 41.75 15.12 -0.12
C PHE A 262 42.94 15.12 -1.08
N GLN A 263 42.70 15.06 -2.40
CA GLN A 263 43.78 15.15 -3.40
C GLN A 263 44.46 16.52 -3.38
N THR A 264 43.69 17.59 -3.22
CA THR A 264 44.25 18.95 -3.13
C THR A 264 45.13 19.11 -1.89
N GLU A 265 44.69 18.59 -0.74
CA GLU A 265 45.46 18.58 0.51
C GLU A 265 46.74 17.76 0.38
N GLN A 266 46.68 16.57 -0.22
CA GLN A 266 47.86 15.75 -0.52
C GLN A 266 48.87 16.48 -1.41
N VAL A 267 48.42 17.21 -2.44
CA VAL A 267 49.31 18.01 -3.30
C VAL A 267 49.96 19.14 -2.52
N ILE A 268 49.22 19.82 -1.64
CA ILE A 268 49.75 20.89 -0.78
C ILE A 268 50.76 20.31 0.23
N GLU A 269 50.45 19.18 0.86
CA GLU A 269 51.32 18.52 1.83
C GLU A 269 52.63 18.06 1.17
N ASN A 270 52.55 17.41 0.01
CA ASN A 270 53.73 17.01 -0.75
C ASN A 270 54.59 18.21 -1.20
N LYS A 271 53.94 19.31 -1.61
CA LYS A 271 54.64 20.55 -1.97
C LYS A 271 55.32 21.20 -0.75
N ALA A 272 54.65 21.22 0.40
CA ALA A 272 55.21 21.74 1.65
C ALA A 272 56.41 20.88 2.11
N GLN A 273 56.33 19.56 2.00
CA GLN A 273 57.46 18.66 2.29
C GLN A 273 58.66 18.92 1.35
N TYR A 274 58.42 19.11 0.05
CA TYR A 274 59.45 19.46 -0.92
C TYR A 274 60.12 20.82 -0.60
N GLU A 275 59.34 21.84 -0.24
CA GLU A 275 59.85 23.17 0.13
C GLU A 275 60.69 23.13 1.42
N VAL A 276 60.27 22.36 2.43
CA VAL A 276 61.05 22.15 3.67
C VAL A 276 62.38 21.46 3.36
N ALA A 277 62.39 20.37 2.58
CA ALA A 277 63.59 19.65 2.20
C ALA A 277 64.59 20.50 1.38
N ASN A 278 64.07 21.37 0.51
CA ASN A 278 64.88 22.30 -0.28
C ASN A 278 65.49 23.42 0.58
N SER A 279 64.75 23.94 1.57
CA SER A 279 65.26 24.94 2.51
C SER A 279 66.39 24.40 3.40
N TYR A 280 66.29 23.14 3.83
CA TYR A 280 67.31 22.46 4.62
C TYR A 280 68.59 22.26 3.80
N ASN A 281 68.44 21.79 2.55
CA ASN A 281 69.56 21.64 1.61
C ASN A 281 70.28 22.95 1.31
N TYR A 282 69.54 24.05 1.12
CA TYR A 282 70.14 25.36 0.92
C TYR A 282 70.95 25.85 2.14
N ARG A 283 70.49 25.55 3.36
CA ARG A 283 71.25 25.89 4.59
C ARG A 283 72.55 25.09 4.68
N ILE A 284 72.53 23.79 4.39
CA ILE A 284 73.77 22.99 4.34
C ILE A 284 74.70 23.53 3.25
N TYR A 285 74.17 23.86 2.07
CA TYR A 285 74.93 24.43 0.96
C TYR A 285 75.67 25.70 1.37
N THR A 286 74.98 26.65 2.00
CA THR A 286 75.59 27.92 2.43
C THR A 286 76.69 27.74 3.49
N ILE A 287 76.55 26.76 4.39
CA ILE A 287 77.57 26.44 5.41
C ILE A 287 78.81 25.85 4.73
N LEU A 288 78.62 24.83 3.89
CA LEU A 288 79.72 24.17 3.18
C LEU A 288 80.44 25.14 2.23
N ARG A 289 79.70 25.99 1.51
CA ARG A 289 80.25 27.07 0.68
C ARG A 289 81.13 28.02 1.49
N LYS A 290 80.66 28.46 2.67
CA LYS A 290 81.42 29.38 3.53
C LYS A 290 82.70 28.74 4.06
N GLN A 291 82.65 27.45 4.38
CA GLN A 291 83.82 26.68 4.80
C GLN A 291 84.86 26.60 3.67
N LEU A 292 84.43 26.26 2.45
CA LEU A 292 85.30 26.20 1.27
C LEU A 292 85.89 27.56 0.90
N ALA A 293 85.11 28.63 0.99
CA ALA A 293 85.60 30.00 0.76
C ALA A 293 86.66 30.46 1.78
N GLY A 294 86.70 29.84 2.96
CA GLY A 294 87.73 30.08 3.98
C GLY A 294 89.02 29.26 3.78
N MET A 295 89.04 28.33 2.81
CA MET A 295 90.20 27.48 2.50
C MET A 295 91.08 28.09 1.41
N SER A 296 92.27 27.54 1.23
CA SER A 296 93.09 27.84 0.05
C SER A 296 92.42 27.29 -1.22
N LYS A 297 92.71 27.86 -2.39
CA LYS A 297 92.08 27.45 -3.66
C LYS A 297 92.30 25.97 -3.97
N GLU A 298 93.48 25.43 -3.65
CA GLU A 298 93.84 24.04 -3.90
C GLU A 298 93.15 23.08 -2.90
N ASP A 299 93.04 23.49 -1.63
CA ASP A 299 92.32 22.71 -0.62
C ASP A 299 90.82 22.70 -0.88
N ALA A 300 90.23 23.83 -1.27
CA ALA A 300 88.82 23.93 -1.62
C ALA A 300 88.48 23.08 -2.86
N TYR A 301 89.36 23.09 -3.87
CA TYR A 301 89.24 22.25 -5.07
C TYR A 301 89.26 20.76 -4.70
N ASN A 302 90.24 20.33 -3.89
CA ASN A 302 90.35 18.94 -3.46
C ASN A 302 89.20 18.53 -2.54
N ALA A 303 88.73 19.40 -1.64
CA ALA A 303 87.62 19.11 -0.74
C ALA A 303 86.32 18.87 -1.52
N VAL A 304 85.95 19.73 -2.47
CA VAL A 304 84.69 19.58 -3.21
C VAL A 304 84.64 18.35 -4.11
N ARG A 305 85.79 17.96 -4.70
CA ARG A 305 85.85 16.83 -5.64
C ARG A 305 86.14 15.49 -4.99
N ASN A 306 86.92 15.46 -3.91
CA ASN A 306 87.44 14.21 -3.35
C ASN A 306 86.90 13.89 -1.95
N ASP A 307 86.29 14.85 -1.24
CA ASP A 307 85.62 14.57 0.05
C ASP A 307 84.14 14.23 -0.20
N PRO A 308 83.70 12.98 0.07
CA PRO A 308 82.32 12.54 -0.14
C PRO A 308 81.30 13.38 0.64
N THR A 309 81.73 14.03 1.74
CA THR A 309 80.87 14.83 2.62
C THR A 309 80.12 15.92 1.84
N TYR A 310 80.70 16.51 0.79
CA TYR A 310 80.05 17.57 0.01
C TYR A 310 78.99 17.04 -0.96
N ALA A 311 79.20 15.85 -1.53
CA ALA A 311 78.25 15.22 -2.45
C ALA A 311 77.10 14.51 -1.70
N GLU A 312 77.38 13.97 -0.52
CA GLU A 312 76.42 13.18 0.27
C GLU A 312 75.43 14.04 1.06
N ASN A 313 75.81 15.27 1.45
CA ASN A 313 74.98 16.13 2.29
C ASN A 313 74.17 17.19 1.51
N LEU A 314 74.26 17.20 0.18
CA LEU A 314 73.57 18.16 -0.68
C LEU A 314 72.79 17.44 -1.77
N THR A 315 71.67 18.04 -2.19
CA THR A 315 71.05 17.65 -3.45
C THR A 315 72.02 17.91 -4.60
N THR A 316 71.90 17.10 -5.67
CA THR A 316 72.76 17.20 -6.85
C THR A 316 72.88 18.62 -7.39
N SER A 317 71.80 19.40 -7.35
CA SER A 317 71.80 20.81 -7.80
C SER A 317 72.75 21.69 -6.97
N TYR A 318 72.70 21.63 -5.64
CA TYR A 318 73.55 22.44 -4.77
C TYR A 318 75.00 21.94 -4.71
N TYR A 319 75.20 20.62 -4.80
CA TYR A 319 76.56 20.06 -4.93
C TYR A 319 77.25 20.57 -6.20
N LEU A 320 76.56 20.55 -7.34
CA LEU A 320 77.12 21.04 -8.61
C LEU A 320 77.47 22.53 -8.57
N GLN A 321 76.75 23.35 -7.80
CA GLN A 321 77.12 24.76 -7.60
C GLN A 321 78.44 24.91 -6.82
N LEU A 322 78.69 24.08 -5.81
CA LEU A 322 79.99 24.09 -5.11
C LEU A 322 81.12 23.64 -6.05
N VAL A 323 80.87 22.61 -6.88
CA VAL A 323 81.82 22.13 -7.89
C VAL A 323 82.13 23.20 -8.93
N ASP A 324 81.11 23.98 -9.33
CA ASP A 324 81.29 25.08 -10.28
C ASP A 324 82.17 26.20 -9.71
N GLU A 325 81.92 26.56 -8.46
CA GLU A 325 82.57 27.70 -7.81
C GLU A 325 84.01 27.40 -7.35
N PHE A 326 84.24 26.22 -6.76
CA PHE A 326 85.55 25.85 -6.17
C PHE A 326 86.28 24.74 -6.94
N GLY A 327 85.61 24.06 -7.87
CA GLY A 327 86.09 22.87 -8.58
C GLY A 327 86.43 23.08 -10.06
N ARG A 328 86.48 24.32 -10.57
CA ARG A 328 86.98 24.62 -11.95
C ARG A 328 88.48 24.97 -11.95
N ASP A 329 89.21 24.34 -12.88
CA ASP A 329 90.66 24.10 -12.87
C ASP A 329 91.62 25.30 -12.71
N LEU A 330 92.72 25.04 -12.02
CA LEU A 330 94.05 25.62 -12.24
C LEU A 330 94.66 24.99 -13.53
N TRP A 331 94.55 25.65 -14.68
CA TRP A 331 95.15 25.17 -15.94
C TRP A 331 96.39 26.01 -16.32
N VAL A 332 97.55 25.36 -16.44
CA VAL A 332 98.78 25.89 -17.08
C VAL A 332 99.26 24.85 -18.10
N PRO A 333 99.48 25.19 -19.38
CA PRO A 333 99.99 24.23 -20.38
C PRO A 333 101.44 24.54 -20.78
N ASN A 334 102.28 23.50 -20.81
CA ASN A 334 103.56 23.49 -21.51
C ASN A 334 103.52 22.48 -22.67
N ASP A 335 103.80 22.98 -23.87
CA ASP A 335 104.50 22.44 -25.05
C ASP A 335 104.51 20.94 -25.44
N ARG A 336 104.14 20.74 -26.72
CA ARG A 336 104.65 19.80 -27.76
C ARG A 336 104.27 18.31 -27.63
N GLU A 337 104.03 17.53 -28.69
CA GLU A 337 104.12 17.66 -30.16
C GLU A 337 103.37 16.43 -30.76
N TYR A 338 103.33 16.33 -32.10
CA TYR A 338 102.64 15.35 -32.97
C TYR A 338 101.15 15.67 -33.19
N GLY A 339 100.72 16.28 -34.29
CA GLY A 339 101.25 16.26 -35.66
C GLY A 339 100.28 15.50 -36.55
N VAL A 340 99.23 16.19 -37.03
CA VAL A 340 98.35 15.71 -38.10
C VAL A 340 98.47 16.71 -39.25
N ASN A 341 98.78 16.22 -40.44
CA ASN A 341 98.66 16.96 -41.69
C ASN A 341 98.67 15.87 -42.80
N LEU A 342 97.81 15.87 -43.82
CA LEU A 342 97.28 16.99 -44.59
C LEU A 342 95.95 16.60 -45.27
N ASP A 343 95.16 17.64 -45.54
CA ASP A 343 94.22 17.71 -46.64
C ASP A 343 94.83 17.25 -47.98
N GLU A 344 94.10 16.44 -48.74
CA GLU A 344 94.08 16.48 -50.20
C GLU A 344 92.79 15.84 -50.74
N LYS A 345 91.94 16.68 -51.36
CA LYS A 345 90.94 16.41 -52.41
C LYS A 345 89.85 15.34 -52.23
#